data_AF-A0A1F8M2N9-F1
#
_entry.id   AF-A0A1F8M2N9-F1
#
_cell.length_a   1.000
_cell.length_b   1.000
_cell.length_c   1.000
_cell.angle_alpha   90.00
_cell.angle_beta   90.00
_cell.angle_gamma   90.00
#
_symmetry.space_group_name_H-M   'P 1'
#
loop_
_entity.id
_entity.type
_entity.pdbx_description
1 polymer ?
#
loop_
_entity_poly.entity_id
_entity_poly.type
_entity_poly.pdbx_seq_one_letter_code
_entity_poly.pdbx_strand_id
1 'polypeptide(L)' 'MSRDLRQYARQTNFRLIAGFILVLFIIGDGLIYLFYGQGAAIMGVICLLAALAPVALILFALQLIDWISRYNNPK' A
#
# COMPACT_ATOMS: atom_id res chain seq x y z
N MET A 1 -5.24 26.83 20.16
CA MET A 1 -5.74 26.16 18.94
C MET A 1 -4.62 25.28 18.38
N SER A 2 -4.33 24.17 19.06
CA SER A 2 -3.32 23.20 18.62
C SER A 2 -3.93 22.37 17.48
N ARG A 3 -3.72 22.80 16.23
CA ARG A 3 -4.07 21.97 15.07
C ARG A 3 -3.22 20.70 15.15
N ASP A 4 -3.86 19.55 15.25
CA ASP A 4 -3.19 18.24 15.30
C ASP A 4 -2.41 18.00 13.99
N LEU A 5 -1.14 18.41 13.97
CA LEU A 5 -0.22 18.23 12.84
C LEU A 5 -0.09 16.74 12.45
N ARG A 6 -0.33 15.84 13.41
CA ARG A 6 -0.28 14.38 13.24
C ARG A 6 -1.38 13.86 12.31
N GLN A 7 -2.56 14.47 12.31
CA GLN A 7 -3.66 14.09 11.43
C GLN A 7 -3.38 14.49 9.98
N TYR A 8 -2.81 15.69 9.78
CA TYR A 8 -2.39 16.17 8.46
C TYR A 8 -1.23 15.36 7.88
N ALA A 9 -0.24 14.99 8.71
CA ALA A 9 0.86 14.14 8.26
C ALA A 9 0.36 12.78 7.77
N ARG A 10 -0.62 12.17 8.46
CA ARG A 10 -1.21 10.89 8.05
C ARG A 10 -1.96 10.99 6.72
N GLN A 11 -2.73 12.06 6.52
CA GLN A 11 -3.46 12.29 5.28
C GLN A 11 -2.52 12.53 4.09
N THR A 12 -1.47 13.33 4.27
CA THR A 12 -0.46 13.60 3.24
C THR A 12 0.32 12.34 2.88
N ASN A 13 0.75 11.56 3.88
CA ASN A 13 1.44 10.29 3.65
C ASN A 13 0.56 9.31 2.86
N PHE A 14 -0.73 9.18 3.18
CA PHE A 14 -1.63 8.32 2.42
C PHE A 14 -1.74 8.77 0.96
N ARG A 15 -1.85 10.09 0.72
CA ARG A 15 -1.95 10.65 -0.63
C ARG A 15 -0.66 10.46 -1.44
N LEU A 16 0.50 10.59 -0.78
CA LEU A 16 1.81 10.32 -1.38
C LEU A 16 1.98 8.85 -1.75
N ILE A 17 1.64 7.92 -0.85
CA ILE A 17 1.69 6.48 -1.13
C ILE A 17 0.75 6.11 -2.28
N ALA A 18 -0.48 6.62 -2.26
CA ALA A 18 -1.45 6.38 -3.34
C ALA A 18 -0.97 6.94 -4.68
N GLY A 19 -0.42 8.16 -4.70
CA GLY A 19 0.16 8.77 -5.88
C GLY A 19 1.38 8.01 -6.40
N PHE A 20 2.26 7.57 -5.50
CA PHE A 20 3.42 6.76 -5.84
C PHE A 20 3.00 5.44 -6.49
N ILE A 21 2.06 4.70 -5.90
CA ILE A 21 1.56 3.43 -6.46
C ILE A 21 0.93 3.66 -7.83
N LEU A 22 0.11 4.70 -8.01
CA LEU A 22 -0.49 5.04 -9.31
C LEU A 22 0.57 5.29 -10.38
N VAL A 23 1.58 6.11 -10.06
CA VAL A 23 2.68 6.40 -10.99
C VAL A 23 3.49 5.14 -11.28
N LEU A 24 3.77 4.31 -10.28
CA LEU A 24 4.55 3.08 -10.46
C LEU A 24 3.83 2.08 -11.36
N PHE A 25 2.52 1.86 -11.16
CA PHE A 25 1.74 0.97 -12.03
C PHE A 25 1.54 1.56 -13.43
N ILE A 26 1.22 2.85 -13.56
CA ILE A 26 0.93 3.43 -14.89
C ILE A 26 2.21 3.65 -15.68
N ILE A 27 3.19 4.34 -15.10
CA ILE A 27 4.43 4.71 -15.80
C ILE A 27 5.39 3.52 -15.80
N GLY A 28 5.52 2.78 -14.70
CA GLY A 28 6.41 1.62 -14.62
C GLY A 28 5.98 0.49 -15.54
N ASP A 29 4.78 -0.07 -15.36
CA ASP A 29 4.30 -1.15 -16.25
C ASP A 29 4.06 -0.66 -17.68
N GLY A 30 3.67 0.61 -17.86
CA GLY A 30 3.55 1.21 -19.19
C GLY A 30 4.87 1.25 -19.96
N LEU A 31 5.97 1.58 -19.28
CA LEU A 31 7.30 1.55 -19.89
C LEU A 31 7.74 0.10 -20.17
N ILE A 32 7.48 -0.83 -19.25
CA ILE A 32 7.77 -2.25 -19.44
C ILE A 32 7.00 -2.81 -20.65
N TYR A 33 5.73 -2.44 -20.80
CA TYR A 33 4.91 -2.85 -21.94
C TYR A 33 5.49 -2.35 -23.27
N LEU A 34 5.97 -1.11 -23.33
CA LEU A 34 6.55 -0.53 -24.54
C LEU A 34 7.86 -1.21 -24.96
N PHE A 35 8.72 -1.57 -24.02
CA PHE A 35 10.06 -2.11 -24.32
C PHE A 35 10.12 -3.64 -24.37
N TYR A 36 9.39 -4.34 -23.51
CA TYR A 36 9.51 -5.80 -23.30
C TYR A 36 8.25 -6.57 -23.73
N GLY A 37 7.20 -5.87 -24.16
CA GLY A 37 5.95 -6.48 -24.62
C GLY A 37 5.05 -6.97 -23.49
N GLN A 38 3.95 -7.61 -23.88
CA GLN A 38 2.83 -7.92 -22.98
C GLN A 38 3.19 -8.90 -21.85
N GLY A 39 4.05 -9.89 -22.12
CA GLY A 39 4.44 -10.88 -21.12
C GLY A 39 5.22 -10.27 -19.94
N ALA A 40 6.07 -9.29 -20.22
CA ALA A 40 6.85 -8.62 -19.20
C ALA A 40 6.00 -7.67 -18.34
N ALA A 41 5.01 -7.00 -18.94
CA ALA A 41 4.08 -6.13 -18.20
C ALA A 41 3.26 -6.93 -17.16
N ILE A 42 2.82 -8.14 -17.52
CA ILE A 42 2.09 -9.01 -16.57
C ILE A 42 3.01 -9.44 -15.41
N MET A 43 4.27 -9.78 -15.69
CA MET A 43 5.24 -10.12 -14.64
C MET A 43 5.59 -8.92 -13.76
N GLY A 44 5.64 -7.71 -14.31
CA GLY A 44 5.82 -6.46 -13.57
C GLY A 44 4.71 -6.24 -12.54
N VAL A 45 3.45 -6.36 -12.98
CA VAL A 45 2.27 -6.28 -12.10
C VAL A 45 2.30 -7.35 -11.00
N ILE A 46 2.61 -8.60 -11.36
CA ILE A 46 2.69 -9.70 -10.37
C ILE A 46 3.78 -9.43 -9.35
N CYS A 47 4.95 -8.93 -9.77
CA CYS A 47 6.06 -8.60 -8.89
C CYS A 47 5.67 -7.48 -7.91
N LEU A 48 5.00 -6.42 -8.40
CA LEU A 48 4.53 -5.32 -7.55
C LEU A 48 3.49 -5.79 -6.52
N LEU A 49 2.56 -6.66 -6.93
CA LEU A 49 1.59 -7.26 -6.01
C LEU A 49 2.26 -8.18 -4.97
N ALA A 50 3.25 -8.96 -5.39
CA ALA A 50 4.01 -9.81 -4.48
C ALA A 50 4.80 -8.99 -3.45
N ALA A 51 5.34 -7.83 -3.83
CA ALA A 51 6.01 -6.91 -2.90
C ALA A 51 5.03 -6.27 -1.90
N LEU A 52 3.78 -6.05 -2.30
CA LEU A 52 2.70 -5.57 -1.42
C LEU A 52 2.22 -6.64 -0.42
N ALA A 53 2.36 -7.93 -0.76
CA ALA A 53 1.90 -9.03 0.08
C ALA A 53 2.44 -9.00 1.52
N PRO A 54 3.77 -8.89 1.80
CA PRO A 54 4.27 -8.84 3.17
C PRO A 54 3.77 -7.62 3.95
N VAL A 55 3.63 -6.46 3.30
CA VAL A 55 3.09 -5.25 3.94
C VAL A 55 1.64 -5.47 4.35
N ALA A 56 0.82 -6.01 3.44
CA ALA A 56 -0.57 -6.34 3.73
C ALA A 56 -0.68 -7.39 4.86
N LEU A 57 0.18 -8.40 4.86
CA LEU A 57 0.20 -9.45 5.89
C LEU A 57 0.54 -8.89 7.27
N ILE A 58 1.52 -7.98 7.37
CA ILE A 58 1.86 -7.30 8.62
C ILE A 58 0.69 -6.45 9.14
N LEU A 59 0.07 -5.65 8.27
CA LEU A 59 -1.10 -4.83 8.66
C LEU A 59 -2.27 -5.70 9.10
N PHE A 60 -2.51 -6.80 8.39
CA PHE A 60 -3.56 -7.75 8.73
C PHE A 60 -3.29 -8.42 10.08
N ALA A 61 -2.06 -8.86 10.33
CA ALA A 61 -1.67 -9.44 11.61
C ALA A 61 -1.84 -8.44 12.77
N LEU A 62 -1.43 -7.19 12.58
CA LEU A 62 -1.62 -6.13 13.58
C LEU A 62 -3.11 -5.85 13.84
N GLN A 63 -3.95 -5.77 12.81
CA GLN A 63 -5.39 -5.60 12.97
C GLN A 63 -6.04 -6.81 13.66
N LEU A 64 -5.58 -8.02 13.38
CA LEU A 64 -6.09 -9.23 14.00
C LEU A 64 -5.80 -9.23 15.51
N ILE A 65 -4.57 -8.87 15.89
CA ILE A 65 -4.18 -8.73 17.30
C ILE A 65 -5.01 -7.64 17.99
N ASP A 66 -5.18 -6.48 17.35
CA ASP A 66 -6.01 -5.39 17.88
C ASP A 66 -7.47 -5.83 18.04
N TRP A 67 -8.01 -6.60 17.09
CA TRP A 67 -9.38 -7.10 17.14
C TRP A 67 -9.58 -8.08 18.31
N ILE A 68 -8.65 -9.02 18.50
CA ILE A 68 -8.65 -9.97 19.62
C ILE A 68 -8.50 -9.22 20.96
N SER A 69 -7.61 -8.23 21.02
CA SER A 69 -7.40 -7.40 22.22
C SER A 69 -8.67 -6.64 22.62
N ARG A 70 -9.38 -6.04 21.65
CA ARG A 70 -10.66 -5.36 21.88
C ARG A 70 -11.77 -6.32 22.29
N TYR A 71 -11.77 -7.53 21.74
CA TYR A 71 -12.76 -8.56 22.12
C TYR A 71 -12.60 -8.98 23.60
N ASN A 72 -11.36 -9.08 24.10
CA ASN A 72 -11.09 -9.50 25.48
C ASN A 72 -11.10 -8.37 26.53
N ASN A 73 -11.15 -7.09 26.13
CA ASN A 73 -11.28 -5.95 27.04
C ASN A 73 -12.55 -5.15 26.71
N PRO A 74 -13.73 -5.55 27.24
CA PRO A 74 -14.91 -4.70 27.25
C PRO A 74 -14.70 -3.57 28.27
N LYS A 75 -14.18 -2.44 27.83
CA LYS A 75 -14.29 -1.16 28.55
C LYS A 75 -14.91 -0.12 27.63
#